data_AF-A0A094C5C4-F1
#
_entry.id   AF-A0A094C5C4-F1
#
_cell.length_a   1.000
_cell.length_b   1.000
_cell.length_c   1.000
_cell.angle_alpha   90.00
_cell.angle_beta   90.00
_cell.angle_gamma   90.00
#
_symmetry.space_group_name_H-M   'P 1'
#
loop_
_entity.id
_entity.type
_entity.pdbx_description
1 polymer ?
#
loop_
_entity_poly.entity_id
_entity_poly.type
_entity_poly.pdbx_seq_one_letter_code
_entity_poly.pdbx_strand_id
1 'polypeptide(L)'
;MPTCKIHRHQLKVSAICKAPVACGFECGRLFEWKPHGFELCSSHFQDSMTCYFLKIPVELRCRIYQFLLPDSAIPARFGSSAYLGTDWKPVYTTIFCVNHQIHEEATTLLYGTRIFTIEVSEDNLIMCNKLDKLHRPQFLIAPTPSMLTPAIARKPAGPIWNPPITEKYFTMIHSYRIELLFHHPINYKSPASSAPDTDKRRVLASRLARYNDQLRRLIGRLRRSTLVRLEITVRFSNSYVESLSLLEAFSASWDLLNPFRCLCNVARPQVLHITANDSQNRQLVQLFPGRVSSAETWAFASNLNRWSKDLSSSQPLLKCDQVLEAYWSLENLLFSIKEHCRAEPRFFQFEELLQAARIARENNSLEHFTKIWGQVVSIWFEYLDNQQGLQINVTRSIDAINGIVAKGC
;
A
#
# COMPACT_ATOMS: atom_id res chain seq x y z
N MET A 1 6.24 -50.77 -35.58
CA MET A 1 6.80 -51.58 -36.68
C MET A 1 7.59 -50.67 -37.62
N PRO A 2 8.74 -51.12 -38.16
CA PRO A 2 9.44 -50.37 -39.20
C PRO A 2 8.50 -50.19 -40.40
N THR A 3 8.44 -48.97 -40.91
CA THR A 3 7.56 -48.56 -42.02
C THR A 3 8.43 -47.91 -43.09
N CYS A 4 8.10 -48.16 -44.36
CA CYS A 4 8.86 -47.61 -45.47
C CYS A 4 8.73 -46.08 -45.53
N LYS A 5 9.69 -45.41 -46.18
CA LYS A 5 9.73 -43.93 -46.29
C LYS A 5 8.44 -43.32 -46.86
N ILE A 6 7.71 -44.07 -47.71
CA ILE A 6 6.48 -43.65 -48.39
C ILE A 6 5.26 -43.64 -47.44
N HIS A 7 5.28 -44.44 -46.37
CA HIS A 7 4.18 -44.50 -45.40
C HIS A 7 4.52 -43.84 -44.06
N ARG A 8 5.62 -43.05 -44.02
CA ARG A 8 6.07 -42.38 -42.79
C ARG A 8 5.02 -41.43 -42.21
N HIS A 9 4.13 -40.90 -43.04
CA HIS A 9 3.03 -40.01 -42.65
C HIS A 9 1.80 -40.75 -42.10
N GLN A 10 1.71 -42.08 -42.31
CA GLN A 10 0.65 -42.93 -41.77
C GLN A 10 1.03 -43.52 -40.40
N LEU A 11 2.23 -43.22 -39.90
CA LEU A 11 2.68 -43.62 -38.57
C LEU A 11 1.95 -42.85 -37.49
N LYS A 12 0.91 -43.48 -36.96
CA LYS A 12 0.45 -43.19 -35.61
C LYS A 12 1.53 -43.62 -34.64
N VAL A 13 2.12 -42.66 -33.92
CA VAL A 13 3.11 -42.97 -32.88
C VAL A 13 2.36 -43.72 -31.78
N SER A 14 2.79 -44.94 -31.47
CA SER A 14 2.20 -45.75 -30.40
C SER A 14 3.04 -45.62 -29.13
N ALA A 15 2.41 -45.48 -27.97
CA ALA A 15 3.05 -45.54 -26.66
C ALA A 15 2.47 -46.68 -25.82
N ILE A 16 3.18 -47.05 -24.75
CA ILE A 16 2.77 -48.03 -23.77
C ILE A 16 2.27 -47.29 -22.52
N CYS A 17 1.11 -47.68 -22.00
CA CYS A 17 0.55 -47.07 -20.80
C CYS A 17 1.38 -47.40 -19.55
N LYS A 18 1.82 -46.36 -18.83
CA LYS A 18 2.63 -46.45 -17.60
C LYS A 18 1.83 -46.23 -16.30
N ALA A 19 0.50 -46.29 -16.37
CA ALA A 19 -0.33 -46.21 -15.17
C ALA A 19 0.00 -47.38 -14.22
N PRO A 20 0.29 -47.13 -12.93
CA PRO A 20 0.46 -48.21 -11.97
C PRO A 20 -0.88 -48.89 -11.73
N VAL A 21 -0.95 -50.20 -11.96
CA VAL A 21 -2.13 -51.01 -11.62
C VAL A 21 -2.02 -51.51 -10.17
N ALA A 22 -3.13 -52.00 -9.60
CA ALA A 22 -3.20 -52.43 -8.20
C ALA A 22 -2.14 -53.49 -7.79
N CYS A 23 -1.64 -54.27 -8.75
CA CYS A 23 -0.58 -55.24 -8.51
C CYS A 23 0.85 -54.65 -8.53
N GLY A 24 1.01 -53.33 -8.67
CA GLY A 24 2.29 -52.63 -8.65
C GLY A 24 3.04 -52.58 -9.99
N PHE A 25 2.54 -53.25 -11.02
CA PHE A 25 3.09 -53.20 -12.38
C PHE A 25 2.51 -52.02 -13.19
N GLU A 26 3.16 -51.67 -14.30
CA GLU A 26 2.59 -50.72 -15.28
C GLU A 26 1.48 -51.41 -16.10
N CYS A 27 0.44 -50.67 -16.48
CA CYS A 27 -0.68 -51.18 -17.28
C CYS A 27 -0.24 -51.87 -18.59
N GLY A 28 0.80 -51.37 -19.26
CA GLY A 28 1.37 -52.02 -20.45
C GLY A 28 0.53 -51.93 -21.73
N ARG A 29 -0.69 -51.35 -21.67
CA ARG A 29 -1.58 -51.27 -22.83
C ARG A 29 -1.01 -50.31 -23.89
N LEU A 30 -0.89 -50.80 -25.12
CA LEU A 30 -0.53 -49.97 -26.28
C LEU A 30 -1.67 -49.02 -26.63
N PHE A 31 -1.34 -47.76 -26.92
CA PHE A 31 -2.29 -46.75 -27.36
C PHE A 31 -1.67 -45.78 -28.36
N GLU A 32 -2.50 -45.04 -29.10
CA GLU A 32 -2.04 -43.99 -30.00
C GLU A 32 -1.58 -42.77 -29.18
N TRP A 33 -0.27 -42.51 -29.20
CA TRP A 33 0.33 -41.38 -28.53
C TRP A 33 0.09 -40.09 -29.30
N LYS A 34 -0.40 -39.08 -28.59
CA LYS A 34 -0.50 -37.72 -29.09
C LYS A 34 0.70 -36.93 -28.57
N PRO A 35 1.34 -36.08 -29.39
CA PRO A 35 2.34 -35.14 -28.92
C PRO A 35 1.82 -34.38 -27.69
N HIS A 36 2.64 -34.30 -26.64
CA HIS A 36 2.30 -33.70 -25.33
C HIS A 36 1.30 -34.47 -24.46
N GLY A 37 0.81 -35.63 -24.92
CA GLY A 37 -0.01 -36.53 -24.10
C GLY A 37 0.85 -37.34 -23.12
N PHE A 38 0.29 -37.61 -21.94
CA PHE A 38 0.87 -38.56 -20.99
C PHE A 38 0.91 -39.97 -21.59
N GLU A 39 1.84 -40.80 -21.12
CA GLU A 39 1.92 -42.23 -21.45
C GLU A 39 0.77 -43.02 -20.77
N LEU A 40 -0.48 -42.63 -21.04
CA LEU A 40 -1.70 -43.18 -20.45
C LEU A 40 -2.69 -43.58 -21.53
N CYS A 41 -3.24 -44.80 -21.42
CA CYS A 41 -4.35 -45.22 -22.27
C CYS A 41 -5.67 -44.59 -21.78
N SER A 42 -6.72 -44.70 -22.60
CA SER A 42 -8.03 -44.09 -22.31
C SER A 42 -8.66 -44.53 -20.99
N SER A 43 -8.38 -45.74 -20.51
CA SER A 43 -8.89 -46.22 -19.21
C SER A 43 -8.19 -45.63 -18.00
N HIS A 44 -7.00 -45.06 -18.18
CA HIS A 44 -6.18 -44.49 -17.09
C HIS A 44 -5.91 -42.99 -17.29
N PHE A 45 -6.60 -42.33 -18.22
CA PHE A 45 -6.40 -40.92 -18.51
C PHE A 45 -6.69 -40.00 -17.32
N GLN A 46 -7.52 -40.48 -16.38
CA GLN A 46 -7.87 -39.77 -15.14
C GLN A 46 -6.92 -40.07 -13.97
N ASP A 47 -6.01 -41.03 -14.11
CA ASP A 47 -5.08 -41.38 -13.04
C ASP A 47 -4.05 -40.26 -12.85
N SER A 48 -3.74 -39.93 -11.59
CA SER A 48 -2.79 -38.86 -11.30
C SER A 48 -1.37 -39.28 -11.69
N MET A 49 -0.87 -38.69 -12.78
CA MET A 49 0.49 -38.96 -13.24
C MET A 49 1.52 -38.13 -12.51
N THR A 50 2.75 -38.65 -12.53
CA THR A 50 3.91 -37.87 -12.10
C THR A 50 4.07 -36.64 -13.00
N CYS A 51 4.08 -35.46 -12.41
CA CYS A 51 4.35 -34.22 -13.14
C CYS A 51 5.82 -34.21 -13.60
N TYR A 52 6.10 -34.49 -14.87
CA TYR A 52 7.47 -34.47 -15.42
C TYR A 52 8.13 -33.10 -15.28
N PHE A 53 7.35 -32.02 -15.27
CA PHE A 53 7.86 -30.69 -14.97
C PHE A 53 8.52 -30.62 -13.59
N LEU A 54 7.94 -31.27 -12.57
CA LEU A 54 8.52 -31.34 -11.22
C LEU A 54 9.74 -32.27 -11.11
N LYS A 55 10.04 -33.08 -12.14
CA LYS A 55 11.30 -33.85 -12.22
C LYS A 55 12.47 -33.01 -12.74
N ILE A 56 12.21 -31.88 -13.41
CA ILE A 56 13.25 -30.96 -13.88
C ILE A 56 13.89 -30.28 -12.65
N PRO A 57 15.23 -30.11 -12.54
CA PRO A 57 15.83 -29.35 -11.45
C PRO A 57 15.19 -27.98 -11.22
N VAL A 58 15.12 -27.54 -9.95
CA VAL A 58 14.40 -26.31 -9.56
C VAL A 58 14.96 -25.07 -10.26
N GLU A 59 16.26 -25.03 -10.55
CA GLU A 59 16.94 -23.94 -11.23
C GLU A 59 16.40 -23.76 -12.66
N LEU A 60 16.20 -24.87 -13.36
CA LEU A 60 15.64 -24.88 -14.71
C LEU A 60 14.15 -24.53 -14.69
N ARG A 61 13.39 -25.00 -13.68
CA ARG A 61 11.99 -24.55 -13.48
C ARG A 61 11.91 -23.05 -13.21
N CYS A 62 12.78 -22.52 -12.36
CA CYS A 62 12.90 -21.08 -12.11
C CYS A 62 13.23 -20.31 -13.38
N ARG A 63 14.10 -20.85 -14.25
CA ARG A 63 14.37 -20.25 -15.56
C ARG A 63 13.13 -20.25 -16.46
N ILE A 64 12.31 -21.31 -16.43
CA ILE A 64 11.03 -21.37 -17.14
C ILE A 64 10.06 -20.33 -16.57
N TYR A 65 9.94 -20.19 -15.24
CA TYR A 65 9.09 -19.19 -14.61
C TYR A 65 9.49 -17.77 -15.02
N GLN A 66 10.77 -17.46 -15.23
CA GLN A 66 11.22 -16.14 -15.71
C GLN A 66 10.68 -15.78 -17.11
N PHE A 67 10.31 -16.76 -17.93
CA PHE A 67 9.64 -16.52 -19.22
C PHE A 67 8.12 -16.36 -19.09
N LEU A 68 7.54 -16.76 -17.95
CA LEU A 68 6.09 -16.71 -17.71
C LEU A 68 5.68 -15.54 -16.81
N LEU A 69 6.57 -15.11 -15.92
CA LEU A 69 6.32 -14.09 -14.92
C LEU A 69 6.88 -12.74 -15.37
N PRO A 70 6.40 -11.62 -14.78
CA PRO A 70 6.99 -10.30 -15.01
C PRO A 70 8.52 -10.33 -14.92
N ASP A 71 9.19 -9.66 -15.85
CA ASP A 71 10.64 -9.49 -15.86
C ASP A 71 11.10 -8.06 -15.57
N SER A 72 10.18 -7.10 -15.66
CA SER A 72 10.37 -5.71 -15.28
C SER A 72 9.89 -5.42 -13.86
N ALA A 73 10.10 -4.18 -13.41
CA ALA A 73 9.40 -3.66 -12.25
C ALA A 73 7.88 -3.69 -12.52
N ILE A 74 7.10 -4.07 -11.51
CA ILE A 74 5.64 -4.07 -11.57
C ILE A 74 5.17 -2.68 -11.19
N PRO A 75 4.57 -1.92 -12.12
CA PRO A 75 4.11 -0.56 -11.83
C PRO A 75 2.87 -0.59 -10.94
N ALA A 76 2.62 0.51 -10.23
CA ALA A 76 1.42 0.67 -9.41
C ALA A 76 0.15 0.57 -10.27
N ARG A 77 0.25 1.03 -11.53
CA ARG A 77 -0.80 1.03 -12.55
C ARG A 77 -0.27 0.45 -13.85
N PHE A 78 -1.02 -0.44 -14.49
CA PHE A 78 -0.73 -0.99 -15.81
C PHE A 78 -2.02 -1.30 -16.57
N GLY A 79 -2.09 -0.94 -17.86
CA GLY A 79 -3.28 -1.19 -18.68
C GLY A 79 -3.44 -2.63 -19.15
N SER A 80 -2.33 -3.37 -19.27
CA SER A 80 -2.31 -4.77 -19.74
C SER A 80 -1.15 -5.52 -19.08
N SER A 81 -1.30 -6.84 -18.95
CA SER A 81 -0.23 -7.73 -18.46
C SER A 81 0.98 -7.77 -19.40
N ALA A 82 0.80 -7.42 -20.68
CA ALA A 82 1.89 -7.32 -21.66
C ALA A 82 2.93 -6.24 -21.29
N TYR A 83 2.54 -5.21 -20.53
CA TYR A 83 3.47 -4.16 -20.06
C TYR A 83 4.40 -4.62 -18.93
N LEU A 84 4.20 -5.84 -18.41
CA LEU A 84 5.00 -6.41 -17.34
C LEU A 84 6.19 -7.24 -17.85
N GLY A 85 6.24 -7.48 -19.17
CA GLY A 85 7.34 -8.13 -19.88
C GLY A 85 8.15 -7.11 -20.69
N THR A 86 9.48 -7.19 -20.65
CA THR A 86 10.36 -6.35 -21.48
C THR A 86 10.21 -6.63 -22.98
N ASP A 87 9.74 -7.83 -23.32
CA ASP A 87 9.46 -8.27 -24.69
C ASP A 87 8.01 -8.06 -25.13
N TRP A 88 7.21 -7.34 -24.32
CA TRP A 88 5.80 -7.04 -24.55
C TRP A 88 4.92 -8.29 -24.66
N LYS A 89 5.39 -9.45 -24.18
CA LYS A 89 4.58 -10.67 -24.16
C LYS A 89 3.67 -10.69 -22.93
N PRO A 90 2.50 -11.33 -23.04
CA PRO A 90 1.64 -11.54 -21.89
C PRO A 90 2.38 -12.34 -20.80
N VAL A 91 2.22 -11.92 -19.55
CA VAL A 91 2.62 -12.74 -18.40
C VAL A 91 1.49 -13.71 -18.02
N TYR A 92 1.85 -14.90 -17.56
CA TYR A 92 0.96 -16.01 -17.27
C TYR A 92 0.96 -16.35 -15.78
N THR A 93 0.31 -15.51 -14.97
CA THR A 93 0.21 -15.72 -13.51
C THR A 93 -0.69 -16.90 -13.13
N THR A 94 -1.40 -17.51 -14.09
CA THR A 94 -2.18 -18.74 -13.87
C THR A 94 -1.30 -19.93 -13.46
N ILE A 95 0.02 -19.85 -13.69
CA ILE A 95 0.98 -20.85 -13.23
C ILE A 95 0.93 -21.05 -11.71
N PHE A 96 0.55 -20.03 -10.95
CA PHE A 96 0.40 -20.11 -9.48
C PHE A 96 -0.72 -21.05 -9.03
N CYS A 97 -1.62 -21.45 -9.93
CA CYS A 97 -2.77 -22.28 -9.63
C CYS A 97 -2.59 -23.75 -10.02
N VAL A 98 -1.43 -24.12 -10.60
CA VAL A 98 -1.23 -25.47 -11.16
C VAL A 98 -0.97 -26.51 -10.07
N ASN A 99 -0.07 -26.21 -9.13
CA ASN A 99 0.34 -27.12 -8.06
C ASN A 99 0.99 -26.33 -6.90
N HIS A 100 0.96 -26.86 -5.68
CA HIS A 100 1.54 -26.21 -4.49
C HIS A 100 3.04 -25.93 -4.62
N GLN A 101 3.83 -26.90 -5.11
CA GLN A 101 5.27 -26.71 -5.29
C GLN A 101 5.57 -25.64 -6.34
N ILE A 102 4.86 -25.67 -7.47
CA ILE A 102 4.98 -24.65 -8.51
C ILE A 102 4.59 -23.27 -7.96
N HIS A 103 3.52 -23.22 -7.16
CA HIS A 103 3.08 -22.01 -6.50
C HIS A 103 4.17 -21.44 -5.58
N GLU A 104 4.76 -22.24 -4.70
CA GLU A 104 5.80 -21.80 -3.77
C GLU A 104 7.05 -21.30 -4.51
N GLU A 105 7.54 -22.06 -5.49
CA GLU A 105 8.73 -21.67 -6.26
C GLU A 105 8.48 -20.39 -7.07
N ALA A 106 7.35 -20.32 -7.78
CA ALA A 106 7.04 -19.19 -8.66
C ALA A 106 6.71 -17.92 -7.87
N THR A 107 6.01 -18.02 -6.73
CA THR A 107 5.75 -16.86 -5.86
C THR A 107 7.02 -16.37 -5.17
N THR A 108 7.88 -17.27 -4.70
CA THR A 108 9.21 -16.93 -4.15
C THR A 108 10.03 -16.18 -5.18
N LEU A 109 10.04 -16.65 -6.43
CA LEU A 109 10.73 -15.96 -7.52
C LEU A 109 10.12 -14.59 -7.80
N LEU A 110 8.80 -14.49 -7.97
CA LEU A 110 8.11 -13.23 -8.31
C LEU A 110 8.35 -12.17 -7.24
N TYR A 111 7.97 -12.47 -5.99
CA TYR A 111 8.00 -11.49 -4.91
C TYR A 111 9.43 -11.24 -4.41
N GLY A 112 10.29 -12.26 -4.45
CA GLY A 112 11.66 -12.13 -3.98
C GLY A 112 12.59 -11.35 -4.91
N THR A 113 12.30 -11.33 -6.22
CA THR A 113 13.21 -10.71 -7.22
C THR A 113 12.67 -9.45 -7.88
N ARG A 114 11.35 -9.26 -7.95
CA ARG A 114 10.76 -8.12 -8.66
C ARG A 114 10.56 -6.92 -7.76
N ILE A 115 10.68 -5.74 -8.36
CA ILE A 115 10.40 -4.47 -7.71
C ILE A 115 8.91 -4.17 -7.88
N PHE A 116 8.22 -3.94 -6.77
CA PHE A 116 6.82 -3.54 -6.78
C PHE A 116 6.70 -2.04 -6.54
N THR A 117 5.97 -1.37 -7.42
CA THR A 117 5.76 0.07 -7.33
C THR A 117 4.50 0.37 -6.54
N ILE A 118 4.60 1.29 -5.58
CA ILE A 118 3.49 1.84 -4.81
C ILE A 118 3.45 3.33 -5.11
N GLU A 119 2.34 3.78 -5.68
CA GLU A 119 2.06 5.19 -5.91
C GLU A 119 1.37 5.76 -4.66
N VAL A 120 1.89 6.89 -4.18
CA VAL A 120 1.40 7.60 -3.00
C VAL A 120 0.87 8.95 -3.44
N SER A 121 -0.39 9.22 -3.12
CA SER A 121 -1.07 10.51 -3.27
C SER A 121 -1.53 11.03 -1.90
N GLU A 122 -2.14 12.22 -1.84
CA GLU A 122 -2.67 12.77 -0.57
C GLU A 122 -3.62 11.82 0.14
N ASP A 123 -4.52 11.22 -0.62
CA ASP A 123 -5.66 10.49 -0.08
C ASP A 123 -5.61 8.99 -0.37
N ASN A 124 -4.67 8.53 -1.18
CA ASN A 124 -4.68 7.15 -1.64
C ASN A 124 -3.28 6.56 -1.79
N LEU A 125 -3.24 5.24 -1.60
CA LEU A 125 -2.13 4.36 -1.92
C LEU A 125 -2.57 3.40 -3.03
N ILE A 126 -1.74 3.23 -4.05
CA ILE A 126 -2.08 2.44 -5.23
C ILE A 126 -0.98 1.45 -5.52
N MET A 127 -1.37 0.20 -5.73
CA MET A 127 -0.48 -0.90 -6.06
C MET A 127 -1.26 -1.88 -6.95
N CYS A 128 -0.62 -2.48 -7.95
CA CYS A 128 -1.22 -3.52 -8.78
C CYS A 128 -2.64 -3.20 -9.33
N ASN A 129 -2.85 -1.98 -9.88
CA ASN A 129 -4.14 -1.46 -10.37
C ASN A 129 -5.27 -1.35 -9.33
N LYS A 130 -4.96 -1.58 -8.06
CA LYS A 130 -5.94 -1.49 -6.97
C LYS A 130 -5.67 -0.22 -6.20
N LEU A 131 -6.70 0.62 -6.19
CA LEU A 131 -6.76 1.82 -5.40
C LEU A 131 -7.22 1.42 -4.01
N ASP A 132 -6.35 1.56 -3.01
CA ASP A 132 -6.85 1.66 -1.65
C ASP A 132 -7.38 3.09 -1.49
N LYS A 133 -8.67 3.24 -1.79
CA LYS A 133 -9.38 4.42 -1.32
C LYS A 133 -9.37 4.31 0.17
N LEU A 134 -8.86 5.33 0.84
CA LEU A 134 -8.92 5.55 2.28
C LEU A 134 -10.22 4.94 2.86
N HIS A 135 -10.22 3.65 3.12
CA HIS A 135 -11.36 2.97 3.68
C HIS A 135 -11.18 3.26 5.14
N ARG A 136 -11.82 4.38 5.52
CA ARG A 136 -12.24 4.71 6.89
C ARG A 136 -12.24 3.43 7.70
N PRO A 137 -11.46 3.35 8.80
CA PRO A 137 -11.17 2.10 9.48
C PRO A 137 -12.47 1.32 9.63
N GLN A 138 -12.60 0.24 8.86
CA GLN A 138 -13.68 -0.70 9.05
C GLN A 138 -13.35 -1.34 10.38
N PHE A 139 -13.94 -0.81 11.44
CA PHE A 139 -14.04 -1.55 12.67
C PHE A 139 -14.77 -2.83 12.30
N LEU A 140 -14.01 -3.91 12.14
CA LEU A 140 -14.54 -5.24 12.35
C LEU A 140 -14.93 -5.26 13.83
N ILE A 141 -16.11 -4.71 14.13
CA ILE A 141 -16.85 -5.00 15.34
C ILE A 141 -17.22 -6.47 15.18
N ALA A 142 -16.29 -7.36 15.52
CA ALA A 142 -16.66 -8.72 15.83
C ALA A 142 -17.51 -8.61 17.10
N PRO A 143 -18.80 -8.97 17.07
CA PRO A 143 -19.60 -9.02 18.28
C PRO A 143 -19.17 -10.27 19.04
N THR A 144 -18.09 -10.19 19.80
CA THR A 144 -17.73 -11.23 20.76
C THR A 144 -18.07 -10.72 22.16
N PRO A 145 -19.17 -11.16 22.77
CA PRO A 145 -19.44 -10.91 24.18
C PRO A 145 -18.51 -11.83 24.98
N SER A 146 -17.36 -11.33 25.41
CA SER A 146 -16.45 -12.11 26.26
C SER A 146 -15.69 -11.21 27.23
N MET A 147 -16.21 -11.20 28.46
CA MET A 147 -15.50 -11.17 29.75
C MET A 147 -14.07 -10.61 29.73
N LEU A 148 -14.00 -9.38 30.24
CA LEU A 148 -12.83 -8.63 30.73
C LEU A 148 -11.63 -9.51 31.13
N THR A 149 -10.55 -9.45 30.36
CA THR A 149 -9.19 -9.70 30.87
C THR A 149 -8.26 -8.57 30.42
N PRO A 150 -7.56 -7.86 31.33
CA PRO A 150 -6.77 -6.68 30.99
C PRO A 150 -5.34 -7.08 30.63
N ALA A 151 -5.17 -7.80 29.51
CA ALA A 151 -3.89 -7.85 28.83
C ALA A 151 -4.02 -6.95 27.60
N ILE A 152 -3.79 -5.64 27.79
CA ILE A 152 -3.71 -4.68 26.69
C ILE A 152 -2.44 -4.98 25.91
N ALA A 153 -2.49 -6.02 25.07
CA ALA A 153 -1.56 -6.17 23.96
C ALA A 153 -1.74 -4.89 23.15
N ARG A 154 -0.76 -3.98 23.23
CA ARG A 154 -0.77 -2.71 22.50
C ARG A 154 -0.76 -3.05 21.01
N LYS A 155 -1.96 -3.19 20.44
CA LYS A 155 -2.17 -3.18 19.01
C LYS A 155 -1.52 -1.88 18.51
N PRO A 156 -0.69 -1.90 17.45
CA PRO A 156 -0.05 -0.70 16.94
C PRO A 156 -1.13 0.37 16.74
N ALA A 157 -0.93 1.57 17.29
CA ALA A 157 -2.01 2.55 17.47
C ALA A 157 -2.59 3.10 16.15
N GLY A 158 -1.93 2.84 15.01
CA GLY A 158 -2.32 3.37 13.71
C GLY A 158 -3.06 2.38 12.81
N PRO A 159 -3.96 2.87 11.93
CA PRO A 159 -4.43 2.09 10.80
C PRO A 159 -3.24 1.64 9.96
N ILE A 160 -3.26 0.39 9.52
CA ILE A 160 -2.26 -0.16 8.62
C ILE A 160 -2.89 -0.17 7.24
N TRP A 161 -2.12 0.27 6.24
CA TRP A 161 -2.54 0.14 4.85
C TRP A 161 -2.83 -1.32 4.51
N ASN A 162 -3.99 -1.60 3.90
CA ASN A 162 -4.36 -2.94 3.45
C ASN A 162 -4.00 -3.09 1.97
N PRO A 163 -2.86 -3.70 1.63
CA PRO A 163 -2.46 -3.84 0.24
C PRO A 163 -3.46 -4.74 -0.51
N PRO A 164 -3.52 -4.61 -1.85
CA PRO A 164 -4.38 -5.43 -2.70
C PRO A 164 -3.95 -6.90 -2.83
N ILE A 165 -2.92 -7.28 -2.08
CA ILE A 165 -2.38 -8.62 -1.97
C ILE A 165 -2.46 -9.03 -0.51
N THR A 166 -2.56 -10.33 -0.25
CA THR A 166 -2.62 -10.85 1.11
C THR A 166 -1.34 -10.49 1.89
N GLU A 167 -1.42 -10.45 3.24
CA GLU A 167 -0.25 -10.25 4.09
C GLU A 167 0.90 -11.16 3.71
N LYS A 168 0.60 -12.45 3.50
CA LYS A 168 1.57 -13.47 3.13
C LYS A 168 2.40 -13.05 1.91
N TYR A 169 1.77 -12.57 0.84
CA TYR A 169 2.50 -12.18 -0.36
C TYR A 169 3.18 -10.83 -0.21
N PHE A 170 2.59 -9.90 0.55
CA PHE A 170 3.23 -8.61 0.81
C PHE A 170 4.57 -8.76 1.53
N THR A 171 4.63 -9.62 2.56
CA THR A 171 5.87 -9.85 3.30
C THR A 171 6.93 -10.62 2.50
N MET A 172 6.53 -11.34 1.44
CA MET A 172 7.46 -11.97 0.49
C MET A 172 8.11 -10.96 -0.47
N ILE A 173 7.57 -9.74 -0.59
CA ILE A 173 8.17 -8.72 -1.46
C ILE A 173 9.39 -8.12 -0.78
N HIS A 174 10.54 -8.24 -1.42
CA HIS A 174 11.80 -7.71 -0.90
C HIS A 174 12.21 -6.38 -1.51
N SER A 175 11.61 -6.00 -2.64
CA SER A 175 12.00 -4.80 -3.39
C SER A 175 10.81 -3.92 -3.68
N TYR A 176 10.87 -2.66 -3.24
CA TYR A 176 9.81 -1.68 -3.43
C TYR A 176 10.33 -0.44 -4.14
N ARG A 177 9.46 0.15 -4.97
CA ARG A 177 9.60 1.51 -5.48
C ARG A 177 8.42 2.34 -5.00
N ILE A 178 8.68 3.42 -4.29
CA ILE A 178 7.65 4.34 -3.81
C ILE A 178 7.68 5.58 -4.69
N GLU A 179 6.56 5.85 -5.36
CA GLU A 179 6.38 7.04 -6.20
C GLU A 179 5.47 8.04 -5.49
N LEU A 180 6.05 9.12 -4.98
CA LEU A 180 5.31 10.21 -4.35
C LEU A 180 4.88 11.19 -5.45
N LEU A 181 3.59 11.22 -5.76
CA LEU A 181 3.05 12.09 -6.80
C LEU A 181 2.32 13.26 -6.16
N PHE A 182 2.95 14.43 -6.16
CA PHE A 182 2.39 15.70 -5.71
C PHE A 182 1.57 16.35 -6.82
N HIS A 183 0.32 15.91 -6.98
CA HIS A 183 -0.62 16.46 -7.97
C HIS A 183 -1.24 17.77 -7.48
N HIS A 184 -1.47 18.76 -8.36
CA HIS A 184 -2.31 19.91 -8.00
C HIS A 184 -3.74 19.43 -7.75
N PRO A 185 -4.47 19.96 -6.75
CA PRO A 185 -5.87 19.62 -6.59
C PRO A 185 -6.61 20.11 -7.83
N ILE A 186 -7.36 19.22 -8.49
CA ILE A 186 -8.10 19.52 -9.74
C ILE A 186 -9.02 20.75 -9.56
N ASN A 187 -9.44 21.05 -8.33
CA ASN A 187 -10.36 22.13 -8.00
C ASN A 187 -9.76 23.26 -7.15
N TYR A 188 -8.45 23.25 -6.87
CA TYR A 188 -7.85 24.37 -6.14
C TYR A 188 -7.63 25.51 -7.12
N LYS A 189 -8.57 26.47 -7.12
CA LYS A 189 -8.31 27.81 -7.65
C LYS A 189 -7.13 28.32 -6.84
N SER A 190 -5.96 28.38 -7.48
CA SER A 190 -4.79 29.01 -6.89
C SER A 190 -5.28 30.36 -6.34
N PRO A 191 -5.08 30.64 -5.04
CA PRO A 191 -5.47 31.92 -4.50
C PRO A 191 -4.81 32.97 -5.39
N ALA A 192 -5.56 34.03 -5.75
CA ALA A 192 -5.11 35.03 -6.70
C ALA A 192 -3.63 35.36 -6.43
N SER A 193 -2.83 35.59 -7.48
CA SER A 193 -1.36 35.70 -7.37
C SER A 193 -0.85 36.64 -6.27
N SER A 194 -1.71 37.53 -5.76
CA SER A 194 -1.55 38.42 -4.62
C SER A 194 -1.69 37.79 -3.21
N ALA A 195 -1.99 36.49 -3.06
CA ALA A 195 -2.13 35.89 -1.74
C ALA A 195 -0.80 35.91 -0.98
N PRO A 196 -0.81 36.26 0.33
CA PRO A 196 0.40 36.40 1.11
C PRO A 196 1.16 35.06 1.18
N ASP A 197 2.48 35.13 1.17
CA ASP A 197 3.38 33.96 1.17
C ASP A 197 3.10 32.99 2.34
N THR A 198 2.60 33.52 3.45
CA THR A 198 2.20 32.76 4.64
C THR A 198 1.08 31.75 4.35
N ASP A 199 0.12 32.08 3.48
CA ASP A 199 -1.00 31.19 3.17
C ASP A 199 -0.55 30.05 2.26
N LYS A 200 0.36 30.31 1.32
CA LYS A 200 0.95 29.28 0.46
C LYS A 200 1.70 28.24 1.29
N ARG A 201 2.53 28.69 2.24
CA ARG A 201 3.26 27.80 3.16
C ARG A 201 2.32 26.99 4.04
N ARG A 202 1.24 27.61 4.55
CA ARG A 202 0.22 26.91 5.35
C ARG A 202 -0.47 25.80 4.55
N VAL A 203 -0.84 26.08 3.30
CA VAL A 203 -1.47 25.09 2.41
C VAL A 203 -0.50 23.96 2.08
N LEU A 204 0.76 24.28 1.76
CA LEU A 204 1.80 23.27 1.52
C LEU A 204 2.01 22.37 2.74
N ALA A 205 2.18 22.95 3.92
CA ALA A 205 2.34 22.20 5.17
C ALA A 205 1.13 21.30 5.44
N SER A 206 -0.07 21.82 5.22
CA SER A 206 -1.31 21.04 5.37
C SER A 206 -1.34 19.81 4.45
N ARG A 207 -0.92 19.97 3.20
CA ARG A 207 -0.89 18.89 2.20
C ARG A 207 0.20 17.87 2.51
N LEU A 208 1.41 18.33 2.85
CA LEU A 208 2.51 17.45 3.28
C LEU A 208 2.11 16.59 4.49
N ALA A 209 1.39 17.18 5.45
CA ALA A 209 0.82 16.45 6.58
C ALA A 209 -0.09 15.28 6.15
N ARG A 210 -0.92 15.46 5.11
CA ARG A 210 -1.80 14.39 4.57
C ARG A 210 -1.01 13.30 3.86
N TYR A 211 -0.02 13.66 3.05
CA TYR A 211 0.92 12.67 2.48
C TYR A 211 1.62 11.87 3.57
N ASN A 212 2.07 12.53 4.64
CA ASN A 212 2.72 11.87 5.75
C ASN A 212 1.79 10.88 6.48
N ASP A 213 0.47 11.08 6.47
CA ASP A 213 -0.48 10.05 6.95
C ASP A 213 -0.36 8.77 6.11
N GLN A 214 -0.45 8.89 4.79
CA GLN A 214 -0.36 7.75 3.88
C GLN A 214 0.99 7.05 3.99
N LEU A 215 2.07 7.82 4.06
CA LEU A 215 3.42 7.29 4.23
C LEU A 215 3.55 6.54 5.53
N ARG A 216 3.08 7.09 6.66
CA ARG A 216 3.18 6.43 7.96
C ARG A 216 2.37 5.12 7.99
N ARG A 217 1.21 5.06 7.32
CA ARG A 217 0.42 3.82 7.15
C ARG A 217 1.17 2.79 6.32
N LEU A 218 1.76 3.20 5.20
CA LEU A 218 2.60 2.37 4.35
C LEU A 218 3.84 1.86 5.12
N ILE A 219 4.52 2.74 5.87
CA ILE A 219 5.72 2.38 6.64
C ILE A 219 5.38 1.39 7.76
N GLY A 220 4.24 1.54 8.42
CA GLY A 220 3.75 0.55 9.38
C GLY A 220 3.66 -0.85 8.78
N ARG A 221 3.35 -0.94 7.48
CA ARG A 221 3.35 -2.19 6.71
C ARG A 221 4.76 -2.64 6.32
N LEU A 222 5.56 -1.75 5.73
CA LEU A 222 6.91 -2.05 5.26
C LEU A 222 7.84 -2.52 6.39
N ARG A 223 7.63 -2.03 7.61
CA ARG A 223 8.34 -2.49 8.83
C ARG A 223 8.24 -4.00 9.09
N ARG A 224 7.21 -4.67 8.56
CA ARG A 224 7.00 -6.11 8.72
C ARG A 224 7.68 -6.95 7.63
N SER A 225 8.24 -6.30 6.62
CA SER A 225 8.85 -6.95 5.45
C SER A 225 10.37 -6.87 5.53
N THR A 226 11.05 -7.86 4.95
CA THR A 226 12.51 -7.81 4.78
C THR A 226 12.85 -7.02 3.52
N LEU A 227 13.28 -5.78 3.70
CA LEU A 227 13.52 -4.83 2.60
C LEU A 227 14.95 -4.95 2.07
N VAL A 228 15.12 -5.58 0.91
CA VAL A 228 16.40 -5.63 0.20
C VAL A 228 16.62 -4.35 -0.60
N ARG A 229 15.60 -3.83 -1.27
CA ARG A 229 15.69 -2.63 -2.11
C ARG A 229 14.51 -1.70 -1.84
N LEU A 230 14.81 -0.43 -1.58
CA LEU A 230 13.80 0.61 -1.43
C LEU A 230 14.19 1.80 -2.30
N GLU A 231 13.44 2.00 -3.38
CA GLU A 231 13.59 3.13 -4.26
C GLU A 231 12.52 4.17 -3.98
N ILE A 232 12.87 5.43 -3.88
CA ILE A 232 11.91 6.52 -3.70
C ILE A 232 12.05 7.52 -4.83
N THR A 233 10.92 7.91 -5.40
CA THR A 233 10.82 8.95 -6.42
C THR A 233 9.85 10.01 -5.91
N VAL A 234 10.22 11.28 -6.01
CA VAL A 234 9.34 12.40 -5.63
C VAL A 234 9.05 13.23 -6.88
N ARG A 235 7.77 13.41 -7.20
CA ARG A 235 7.33 14.16 -8.37
C ARG A 235 6.40 15.27 -7.97
N PHE A 236 6.85 16.52 -8.10
CA PHE A 236 6.00 17.69 -7.98
C PHE A 236 5.43 18.02 -9.36
N SER A 237 4.10 17.90 -9.51
CA SER A 237 3.44 18.12 -10.81
C SER A 237 3.53 19.57 -11.29
N ASN A 238 3.55 19.76 -12.62
CA ASN A 238 3.81 21.05 -13.27
C ASN A 238 2.90 22.21 -12.80
N SER A 239 1.64 21.93 -12.46
CA SER A 239 0.66 22.96 -12.06
C SER A 239 0.86 23.49 -10.64
N TYR A 240 1.59 22.78 -9.78
CA TYR A 240 1.89 23.25 -8.42
C TYR A 240 3.16 24.12 -8.36
N VAL A 241 4.01 24.01 -9.39
CA VAL A 241 5.40 24.45 -9.32
C VAL A 241 5.64 25.79 -10.02
N GLU A 242 4.60 26.46 -10.53
CA GLU A 242 4.76 27.86 -10.93
C GLU A 242 5.19 28.76 -9.76
N SER A 243 5.02 28.32 -8.51
CA SER A 243 5.39 29.10 -7.31
C SER A 243 6.42 28.48 -6.37
N LEU A 244 6.81 27.21 -6.54
CA LEU A 244 7.75 26.58 -5.61
C LEU A 244 9.19 26.83 -6.06
N SER A 245 9.98 27.45 -5.18
CA SER A 245 11.42 27.51 -5.34
C SER A 245 12.04 26.11 -5.21
N LEU A 246 13.22 25.92 -5.80
CA LEU A 246 13.98 24.68 -5.67
C LEU A 246 14.25 24.30 -4.20
N LEU A 247 14.49 25.30 -3.35
CA LEU A 247 14.73 25.12 -1.92
C LEU A 247 13.49 24.61 -1.19
N GLU A 248 12.30 25.13 -1.52
CA GLU A 248 11.04 24.62 -0.96
C GLU A 248 10.75 23.21 -1.43
N ALA A 249 11.05 22.87 -2.70
CA ALA A 249 10.94 21.50 -3.18
C ALA A 249 11.88 20.55 -2.42
N PHE A 250 13.11 20.99 -2.08
CA PHE A 250 14.01 20.22 -1.21
C PHE A 250 13.46 20.06 0.21
N SER A 251 12.96 21.12 0.82
CA SER A 251 12.35 21.07 2.16
C SER A 251 11.16 20.12 2.17
N ALA A 252 10.22 20.26 1.23
CA ALA A 252 9.06 19.40 1.09
C ALA A 252 9.46 17.93 0.85
N SER A 253 10.46 17.69 0.00
CA SER A 253 10.98 16.34 -0.23
C SER A 253 11.56 15.74 1.05
N TRP A 254 12.28 16.55 1.84
CA TRP A 254 12.84 16.09 3.11
C TRP A 254 11.74 15.71 4.11
N ASP A 255 10.68 16.51 4.21
CA ASP A 255 9.52 16.23 5.07
C ASP A 255 8.83 14.91 4.69
N LEU A 256 8.74 14.61 3.39
CA LEU A 256 8.18 13.36 2.86
C LEU A 256 9.11 12.16 3.06
N LEU A 257 10.42 12.36 3.12
CA LEU A 257 11.39 11.30 3.36
C LEU A 257 11.53 10.98 4.85
N ASN A 258 11.20 11.92 5.74
CA ASN A 258 11.37 11.77 7.18
C ASN A 258 10.61 10.57 7.77
N PRO A 259 9.34 10.28 7.39
CA PRO A 259 8.65 9.07 7.84
C PRO A 259 9.47 7.78 7.62
N PHE A 260 10.22 7.66 6.52
CA PHE A 260 10.98 6.45 6.21
C PHE A 260 12.13 6.16 7.19
N ARG A 261 12.58 7.14 7.99
CA ARG A 261 13.60 6.94 9.04
C ARG A 261 13.14 6.01 10.18
N CYS A 262 11.85 5.70 10.19
CA CYS A 262 11.25 4.68 11.03
C CYS A 262 11.58 3.24 10.59
N LEU A 263 12.08 3.04 9.36
CA LEU A 263 12.57 1.77 8.84
C LEU A 263 14.04 1.57 9.23
N CYS A 264 14.45 0.32 9.30
CA CYS A 264 15.84 -0.10 9.51
C CYS A 264 16.09 -1.39 8.71
N ASN A 265 17.35 -1.81 8.63
CA ASN A 265 17.78 -3.00 7.89
C ASN A 265 17.41 -2.99 6.40
N VAL A 266 17.33 -1.82 5.78
CA VAL A 266 17.13 -1.70 4.34
C VAL A 266 18.48 -1.84 3.64
N ALA A 267 18.68 -2.90 2.86
CA ALA A 267 20.00 -3.17 2.28
C ALA A 267 20.40 -2.14 1.20
N ARG A 268 19.45 -1.64 0.42
CA ARG A 268 19.66 -0.65 -0.66
C ARG A 268 18.60 0.44 -0.68
N PRO A 269 18.61 1.39 0.27
CA PRO A 269 17.73 2.56 0.26
C PRO A 269 18.29 3.63 -0.68
N GLN A 270 17.48 4.08 -1.64
CA GLN A 270 17.88 5.05 -2.64
C GLN A 270 16.74 6.00 -2.99
N VAL A 271 17.04 7.30 -3.05
CA VAL A 271 16.19 8.28 -3.75
C VAL A 271 16.65 8.34 -5.19
N LEU A 272 15.80 7.90 -6.14
CA LEU A 272 16.18 7.80 -7.55
C LEU A 272 16.27 9.18 -8.20
N HIS A 273 15.20 9.97 -8.09
CA HIS A 273 15.14 11.33 -8.58
C HIS A 273 14.04 12.10 -7.85
N ILE A 274 14.26 13.40 -7.75
CA ILE A 274 13.24 14.37 -7.38
C ILE A 274 12.98 15.22 -8.62
N THR A 275 11.74 15.31 -9.04
CA THR A 275 11.32 16.14 -10.17
C THR A 275 10.51 17.30 -9.68
N ALA A 276 10.98 18.50 -9.97
CA ALA A 276 10.25 19.74 -9.79
C ALA A 276 10.32 20.53 -11.11
N ASN A 277 9.26 21.25 -11.44
CA ASN A 277 9.34 22.23 -12.53
C ASN A 277 10.23 23.40 -12.07
N ASP A 278 10.91 24.05 -12.99
CA ASP A 278 11.52 25.36 -12.72
C ASP A 278 10.56 26.43 -13.23
N SER A 279 10.04 27.25 -12.32
CA SER A 279 9.11 28.34 -12.68
C SER A 279 9.74 29.35 -13.64
N GLN A 280 11.07 29.52 -13.61
CA GLN A 280 11.77 30.46 -14.48
C GLN A 280 11.94 29.91 -15.90
N ASN A 281 12.23 28.61 -16.03
CA ASN A 281 12.62 28.00 -17.31
C ASN A 281 11.55 27.11 -17.94
N ARG A 282 10.44 26.82 -17.23
CA ARG A 282 9.40 25.83 -17.62
C ARG A 282 9.99 24.45 -17.99
N GLN A 283 11.19 24.15 -17.50
CA GLN A 283 11.85 22.87 -17.71
C GLN A 283 11.69 22.02 -16.46
N LEU A 284 11.45 20.72 -16.67
CA LEU A 284 11.44 19.74 -15.60
C LEU A 284 12.88 19.54 -15.11
N VAL A 285 13.20 20.04 -13.93
CA VAL A 285 14.50 19.82 -13.31
C VAL A 285 14.47 18.46 -12.62
N GLN A 286 15.29 17.55 -13.13
CA GLN A 286 15.54 16.25 -12.49
C GLN A 286 16.75 16.37 -11.57
N LEU A 287 16.50 16.28 -10.28
CA LEU A 287 17.53 16.31 -9.25
C LEU A 287 17.96 14.88 -8.97
N PHE A 288 19.17 14.55 -9.42
CA PHE A 288 19.83 13.30 -9.12
C PHE A 288 20.77 13.53 -7.93
N PRO A 289 20.62 12.79 -6.82
CA PRO A 289 21.47 12.97 -5.64
C PRO A 289 22.98 12.87 -5.91
N GLY A 290 23.39 12.24 -7.02
CA GLY A 290 24.79 12.11 -7.43
C GLY A 290 25.32 13.12 -8.45
N ARG A 291 24.49 14.03 -9.01
CA ARG A 291 24.92 15.02 -10.02
C ARG A 291 24.59 16.44 -9.56
N VAL A 292 25.43 16.96 -8.68
CA VAL A 292 25.14 18.13 -7.87
C VAL A 292 26.22 19.18 -8.12
N SER A 293 25.85 20.38 -8.56
CA SER A 293 26.79 21.45 -8.97
C SER A 293 26.79 22.68 -8.05
N SER A 294 25.80 22.86 -7.17
CA SER A 294 25.69 24.01 -6.26
C SER A 294 25.91 23.64 -4.80
N ALA A 295 26.27 24.62 -3.95
CA ALA A 295 26.47 24.39 -2.51
C ALA A 295 25.19 23.91 -1.80
N GLU A 296 24.03 24.48 -2.13
CA GLU A 296 22.72 24.09 -1.55
C GLU A 296 22.35 22.65 -1.91
N THR A 297 22.55 22.29 -3.18
CA THR A 297 22.29 20.94 -3.66
C THR A 297 23.25 19.93 -3.00
N TRP A 298 24.46 20.36 -2.60
CA TRP A 298 25.43 19.54 -1.86
C TRP A 298 25.01 19.25 -0.42
N ALA A 299 24.46 20.24 0.28
CA ALA A 299 23.91 20.04 1.63
C ALA A 299 22.74 19.03 1.59
N PHE A 300 21.85 19.16 0.60
CA PHE A 300 20.74 18.24 0.41
C PHE A 300 21.21 16.81 0.07
N ALA A 301 22.18 16.66 -0.85
CA ALA A 301 22.77 15.36 -1.16
C ALA A 301 23.46 14.72 0.06
N SER A 302 24.16 15.52 0.86
CA SER A 302 24.75 15.06 2.13
C SER A 302 23.69 14.54 3.10
N ASN A 303 22.55 15.23 3.19
CA ASN A 303 21.41 14.81 4.00
C ASN A 303 20.80 13.49 3.47
N LEU A 304 20.66 13.32 2.15
CA LEU A 304 20.20 12.07 1.54
C LEU A 304 21.14 10.89 1.80
N ASN A 305 22.46 11.13 1.76
CA ASN A 305 23.45 10.11 2.08
C ASN A 305 23.36 9.68 3.56
N ARG A 306 23.15 10.64 4.47
CA ARG A 306 22.90 10.34 5.89
C ARG A 306 21.60 9.55 6.06
N TRP A 307 20.52 10.00 5.43
CA TRP A 307 19.23 9.30 5.42
C TRP A 307 19.38 7.84 4.97
N SER A 308 20.04 7.60 3.84
CA SER A 308 20.30 6.25 3.31
C SER A 308 21.07 5.37 4.32
N LYS A 309 22.13 5.92 4.95
CA LYS A 309 22.87 5.21 6.00
C LYS A 309 22.01 4.88 7.22
N ASP A 310 21.13 5.79 7.64
CA ASP A 310 20.21 5.56 8.76
C ASP A 310 19.27 4.39 8.47
N LEU A 311 18.71 4.31 7.25
CA LEU A 311 17.83 3.21 6.81
C LEU A 311 18.55 1.85 6.74
N SER A 312 19.83 1.85 6.37
CA SER A 312 20.66 0.64 6.33
C SER A 312 21.17 0.20 7.71
N SER A 313 21.03 1.03 8.73
CA SER A 313 21.42 0.67 10.09
C SER A 313 20.49 -0.39 10.68
N SER A 314 20.98 -1.11 11.70
CA SER A 314 20.22 -2.19 12.35
C SER A 314 19.13 -1.72 13.31
N GLN A 315 19.27 -0.49 13.82
CA GLN A 315 18.35 0.09 14.79
C GLN A 315 17.59 1.27 14.15
N PRO A 316 16.26 1.35 14.31
CA PRO A 316 15.52 2.50 13.82
C PRO A 316 15.94 3.75 14.60
N LEU A 317 16.32 4.81 13.87
CA LEU A 317 16.77 6.05 14.48
C LEU A 317 15.62 6.78 15.21
N LEU A 318 14.41 6.70 14.65
CA LEU A 318 13.23 7.36 15.21
C LEU A 318 12.45 6.36 16.08
N LYS A 319 12.49 6.56 17.41
CA LYS A 319 11.57 5.86 18.34
C LYS A 319 10.13 6.24 18.00
N CYS A 320 9.19 5.31 18.18
CA CYS A 320 7.77 5.61 18.03
C CYS A 320 7.41 6.80 18.92
N ASP A 321 6.92 7.85 18.27
CA ASP A 321 6.57 9.10 18.90
C ASP A 321 5.24 8.95 19.65
N GLN A 322 5.19 9.37 20.91
CA GLN A 322 3.97 9.39 21.70
C GLN A 322 2.89 10.25 21.03
N VAL A 323 3.29 11.33 20.36
CA VAL A 323 2.37 12.21 19.63
C VAL A 323 1.78 11.49 18.41
N LEU A 324 2.54 10.60 17.76
CA LEU A 324 2.04 9.79 16.64
C LEU A 324 0.96 8.80 17.10
N GLU A 325 1.20 8.10 18.23
CA GLU A 325 0.21 7.17 18.80
C GLU A 325 -1.05 7.90 19.26
N ALA A 326 -0.89 9.06 19.91
CA ALA A 326 -2.00 9.92 20.31
C ALA A 326 -2.78 10.44 19.10
N TYR A 327 -2.09 10.84 18.02
CA TYR A 327 -2.71 11.29 16.77
C TYR A 327 -3.62 10.23 16.16
N TRP A 328 -3.16 8.99 16.02
CA TRP A 328 -3.99 7.94 15.44
C TRP A 328 -5.19 7.58 16.33
N SER A 329 -4.99 7.61 17.66
CA SER A 329 -6.08 7.42 18.61
C SER A 329 -7.15 8.51 18.46
N LEU A 330 -6.72 9.77 18.29
CA LEU A 330 -7.60 10.90 18.03
C LEU A 330 -8.32 10.74 16.68
N GLU A 331 -7.61 10.43 15.59
CA GLU A 331 -8.24 10.24 14.26
C GLU A 331 -9.35 9.18 14.33
N ASN A 332 -9.08 8.04 14.98
CA ASN A 332 -10.05 6.96 15.14
C ASN A 332 -11.27 7.39 15.96
N LEU A 333 -11.06 8.14 17.04
CA LEU A 333 -12.15 8.67 17.87
C LEU A 333 -13.03 9.65 17.09
N LEU A 334 -12.42 10.65 16.45
CA LEU A 334 -13.14 11.65 15.66
C LEU A 334 -13.93 11.00 14.52
N PHE A 335 -13.34 9.99 13.89
CA PHE A 335 -14.00 9.21 12.88
C PHE A 335 -15.23 8.47 13.44
N SER A 336 -15.08 7.81 14.58
CA SER A 336 -16.17 7.10 15.26
C SER A 336 -17.32 8.04 15.64
N ILE A 337 -17.00 9.22 16.18
CA ILE A 337 -18.01 10.25 16.51
C ILE A 337 -18.77 10.70 15.26
N LYS A 338 -18.06 11.01 14.16
CA LYS A 338 -18.69 11.45 12.90
C LYS A 338 -19.64 10.41 12.31
N GLU A 339 -19.31 9.11 12.41
CA GLU A 339 -20.17 8.04 11.91
C GLU A 339 -21.46 7.88 12.72
N HIS A 340 -21.39 8.05 14.05
CA HIS A 340 -22.54 7.88 14.95
C HIS A 340 -23.43 9.13 14.99
N CYS A 341 -22.85 10.32 14.96
CA CYS A 341 -23.56 11.58 15.11
C CYS A 341 -23.70 12.32 13.77
N ARG A 342 -24.23 11.63 12.76
CA ARG A 342 -24.35 12.17 11.40
C ARG A 342 -25.11 13.51 11.41
N ALA A 343 -24.60 14.49 10.67
CA ALA A 343 -25.19 15.82 10.45
C ALA A 343 -25.18 16.82 11.64
N GLU A 344 -24.49 16.56 12.76
CA GLU A 344 -24.29 17.58 13.81
C GLU A 344 -23.27 18.66 13.36
N PRO A 345 -23.69 19.94 13.19
CA PRO A 345 -22.82 20.97 12.62
C PRO A 345 -21.56 21.27 13.42
N ARG A 346 -21.60 21.10 14.74
CA ARG A 346 -20.42 21.34 15.60
C ARG A 346 -19.24 20.45 15.24
N PHE A 347 -19.50 19.24 14.73
CA PHE A 347 -18.46 18.31 14.31
C PHE A 347 -17.80 18.64 12.96
N PHE A 348 -18.24 19.71 12.27
CA PHE A 348 -17.51 20.22 11.10
C PHE A 348 -16.12 20.74 11.48
N GLN A 349 -15.95 21.29 12.68
CA GLN A 349 -14.66 21.79 13.19
C GLN A 349 -13.62 20.67 13.38
N PHE A 350 -14.04 19.40 13.46
CA PHE A 350 -13.13 18.27 13.62
C PHE A 350 -12.17 18.11 12.44
N GLU A 351 -12.49 18.61 11.25
CA GLU A 351 -11.56 18.56 10.12
C GLU A 351 -10.38 19.51 10.30
N GLU A 352 -10.66 20.71 10.80
CA GLU A 352 -9.64 21.72 11.11
C GLU A 352 -8.78 21.26 12.30
N LEU A 353 -9.40 20.73 13.35
CA LEU A 353 -8.69 20.17 14.52
C LEU A 353 -7.82 18.98 14.14
N LEU A 354 -8.31 18.07 13.29
CA LEU A 354 -7.51 16.96 12.80
C LEU A 354 -6.33 17.45 11.94
N GLN A 355 -6.53 18.49 11.13
CA GLN A 355 -5.45 19.09 10.35
C GLN A 355 -4.41 19.76 11.26
N ALA A 356 -4.82 20.47 12.31
CA ALA A 356 -3.91 21.01 13.32
C ALA A 356 -3.16 19.89 14.05
N ALA A 357 -3.82 18.77 14.34
CA ALA A 357 -3.20 17.62 15.00
C ALA A 357 -2.12 16.98 14.13
N ARG A 358 -2.32 16.91 12.80
CA ARG A 358 -1.29 16.47 11.86
C ARG A 358 -0.05 17.36 11.91
N ILE A 359 -0.24 18.69 11.94
CA ILE A 359 0.86 19.65 12.01
C ILE A 359 1.60 19.51 13.35
N ALA A 360 0.87 19.41 14.46
CA ALA A 360 1.45 19.19 15.78
C ALA A 360 2.28 17.90 15.83
N ARG A 361 1.80 16.82 15.18
CA ARG A 361 2.54 15.56 15.03
C ARG A 361 3.83 15.70 14.24
N GLU A 362 3.81 16.37 13.08
CA GLU A 362 5.05 16.55 12.30
C GLU A 362 6.10 17.39 13.05
N ASN A 363 5.64 18.31 13.90
CA ASN A 363 6.50 19.09 14.78
C ASN A 363 6.85 18.39 16.11
N ASN A 364 6.35 17.16 16.34
CA ASN A 364 6.44 16.45 17.62
C ASN A 364 6.09 17.35 18.84
N SER A 365 5.02 18.13 18.70
CA SER A 365 4.62 19.11 19.71
C SER A 365 3.47 18.61 20.57
N LEU A 366 3.81 17.95 21.68
CA LEU A 366 2.84 17.42 22.64
C LEU A 366 1.95 18.51 23.24
N GLU A 367 2.50 19.71 23.47
CA GLU A 367 1.74 20.85 24.01
C GLU A 367 0.61 21.27 23.06
N HIS A 368 0.93 21.47 21.77
CA HIS A 368 -0.07 21.83 20.76
C HIS A 368 -1.11 20.72 20.60
N PHE A 369 -0.66 19.45 20.59
CA PHE A 369 -1.56 18.30 20.54
C PHE A 369 -2.52 18.27 21.73
N THR A 370 -2.05 18.57 22.94
CA THR A 370 -2.87 18.60 24.17
C THR A 370 -3.94 19.71 24.10
N LYS A 371 -3.61 20.87 23.55
CA LYS A 371 -4.59 21.96 23.33
C LYS A 371 -5.69 21.52 22.35
N ILE A 372 -5.31 20.86 21.25
CA ILE A 372 -6.26 20.32 20.26
C ILE A 372 -7.16 19.26 20.89
N TRP A 373 -6.59 18.36 21.69
CA TRP A 373 -7.35 17.37 22.45
C TRP A 373 -8.37 18.02 23.38
N GLY A 374 -7.97 19.05 24.13
CA GLY A 374 -8.88 19.82 24.99
C GLY A 374 -10.06 20.43 24.23
N GLN A 375 -9.83 20.95 23.03
CA GLN A 375 -10.89 21.49 22.17
C GLN A 375 -11.85 20.39 21.70
N VAL A 376 -11.34 19.24 21.28
CA VAL A 376 -12.17 18.08 20.90
C VAL A 376 -13.06 17.62 22.06
N VAL A 377 -12.48 17.51 23.26
CA VAL A 377 -13.19 17.12 24.47
C VAL A 377 -14.28 18.15 24.83
N SER A 378 -13.98 19.45 24.73
CA SER A 378 -14.96 20.52 24.98
C SER A 378 -16.15 20.44 24.02
N ILE A 379 -15.90 20.28 22.71
CA ILE A 379 -16.97 20.13 21.70
C ILE A 379 -17.82 18.90 21.99
N TRP A 380 -17.20 17.79 22.39
CA TRP A 380 -17.92 16.57 22.74
C TRP A 380 -18.80 16.72 23.98
N PHE A 381 -18.31 17.34 25.06
CA PHE A 381 -19.12 17.58 26.26
C PHE A 381 -20.29 18.53 26.00
N GLU A 382 -20.08 19.61 25.24
CA GLU A 382 -21.16 20.51 24.84
C GLU A 382 -22.25 19.79 24.02
N TYR A 383 -21.85 18.81 23.20
CA TYR A 383 -22.81 17.96 22.51
C TYR A 383 -23.62 17.10 23.49
N LEU A 384 -22.96 16.45 24.44
CA LEU A 384 -23.62 15.60 25.45
C LEU A 384 -24.60 16.39 26.33
N ASP A 385 -24.21 17.58 26.78
CA ASP A 385 -25.06 18.46 27.58
C ASP A 385 -26.34 18.84 26.81
N ASN A 386 -26.21 19.15 25.51
CA ASN A 386 -27.35 19.44 24.66
C ASN A 386 -28.26 18.22 24.44
N GLN A 387 -27.69 17.02 24.29
CA GLN A 387 -28.48 15.78 24.20
C GLN A 387 -29.25 15.51 25.49
N GLN A 388 -28.63 15.74 26.65
CA GLN A 388 -29.30 15.61 27.95
C GLN A 388 -30.42 16.64 28.10
N GLY A 389 -30.20 17.88 27.69
CA GLY A 389 -31.23 18.93 27.68
C GLY A 389 -32.42 18.56 26.78
N LEU A 390 -32.15 18.02 25.58
CA LEU A 390 -33.18 17.53 24.67
C LEU A 390 -33.98 16.40 25.29
N GLN A 391 -33.31 15.42 25.91
CA GLN A 391 -33.96 14.30 26.59
C GLN A 391 -34.92 14.79 27.67
N ILE A 392 -34.49 15.72 28.53
CA ILE A 392 -35.34 16.30 29.58
C ILE A 392 -36.58 16.98 28.98
N ASN A 393 -36.42 17.74 27.89
CA ASN A 393 -37.52 18.44 27.23
C ASN A 393 -38.52 17.48 26.58
N VAL A 394 -38.04 16.41 25.94
CA VAL A 394 -38.89 15.36 25.35
C VAL A 394 -39.66 14.63 26.44
N THR A 395 -39.01 14.22 27.53
CA THR A 395 -39.68 13.58 28.67
C THR A 395 -40.80 14.46 29.23
N ARG A 396 -40.53 15.74 29.48
CA ARG A 396 -41.56 16.69 29.94
C ARG A 396 -42.74 16.81 28.96
N SER A 397 -42.47 16.78 27.66
CA SER A 397 -43.51 16.85 26.63
C SER A 397 -44.36 15.58 26.59
N ILE A 398 -43.73 14.41 26.73
CA ILE A 398 -44.41 13.10 26.84
C ILE A 398 -45.30 13.08 28.08
N ASP A 399 -44.79 13.50 29.24
CA ASP A 399 -45.54 13.54 30.48
C ASP A 399 -46.75 14.49 30.39
N ALA A 400 -46.57 15.65 29.73
CA ALA A 400 -47.66 16.59 29.48
C ALA A 400 -48.75 15.98 28.58
N ILE A 401 -48.36 15.30 27.49
CA ILE A 401 -49.31 14.62 26.59
C ILE A 401 -50.05 13.50 27.34
N ASN A 402 -49.33 12.67 28.10
CA ASN A 402 -49.91 11.60 28.90
C ASN A 402 -50.91 12.16 29.93
N GLY A 403 -50.59 13.30 30.55
CA GLY A 403 -51.49 14.00 31.47
C GLY A 403 -52.77 14.54 30.82
N ILE A 404 -52.73 14.93 29.54
CA ILE A 404 -53.93 15.33 28.77
C ILE A 404 -54.77 14.10 28.43
N VAL A 405 -54.15 13.03 27.93
CA VAL A 405 -54.83 11.78 27.56
C VAL A 405 -55.55 11.16 28.77
N ALA A 406 -54.91 11.16 29.94
CA ALA A 406 -55.50 10.60 31.16
C ALA A 406 -56.71 11.39 31.70
N LYS A 407 -56.90 12.65 31.30
CA LYS A 407 -58.05 13.49 31.70
C LYS A 407 -59.22 13.44 30.72
N GLY A 408 -58.98 12.94 29.49
CA GLY A 408 -59.98 12.86 28.43
C GLY A 408 -60.74 11.53 28.36
N CYS A 409 -60.36 10.56 29.19
CA CYS A 409 -61.09 9.33 29.49
C CYS A 409 -61.68 9.44 30.90
#